data_AF-A0A650GBL2-F1
#
_entry.id   AF-A0A650GBL2-F1
#
_cell.length_a   1.000
_cell.length_b   1.000
_cell.length_c   1.000
_cell.angle_alpha   90.00
_cell.angle_beta   90.00
_cell.angle_gamma   90.00
#
_symmetry.space_group_name_H-M   'P 1'
#
loop_
_entity.id
_entity.type
_entity.pdbx_description
1 polymer ?
#
loop_
_entity_poly.entity_id
_entity_poly.type
_entity_poly.pdbx_seq_one_letter_code
_entity_poly.pdbx_strand_id
1 'polypeptide(L)'
;MTGTEQRNRFGRPSSESPAPALVRVSVLGGDDGAGTQLDVSLPADAPVAVVVPELVALIRSRGGTRSGPPQDPIIGEARHSYWVLGRSDGTPLQPDDTLRVSGIGDGDLLRLTARRALTAPVLTDDVVDAAARLNKASFAAWSPAAARAMAVGGVYAATLVWVFLLVHSGFRGERAIFTVVAAVVAGSLVGGAALAHRSYGDRMAGAALGWAAIPILAAVGWAQLSRFGSYGIAALCAAMLPLLYLAYRLIGTGHGGFLLASVFCGLSGPAVLAHALEVPTTVAGTVLAVAAAAACPAVPGLTERLGRRRTTETKIETSTSSWNLGDPFASATPSDEAGQAPSTDEVWAKVQARRLTRAAWYGGLAAATATAAALVVHGHTPPTWSTLTFATACAVVLALAMRRPHTAVERASLAIPAGILLVATAAYAQQGSVVMSSVAQGALLATAIGAAVIGTTTGPRTSRLTAVLPYLEYVTTAALIPLALWVIGAYARLGFE
;
A
#
# COMPACT_ATOMS: atom_id res chain seq x y z
N MET A 1 -83.95 -4.40 14.23
CA MET A 1 -84.01 -5.88 14.27
C MET A 1 -82.64 -6.41 13.94
N THR A 2 -82.05 -7.17 14.88
CA THR A 2 -81.07 -8.27 14.72
C THR A 2 -79.76 -7.95 13.97
N GLY A 3 -78.56 -8.10 14.52
CA GLY A 3 -78.09 -8.92 15.62
C GLY A 3 -76.85 -9.72 15.18
N THR A 4 -75.76 -9.57 15.93
CA THR A 4 -74.71 -10.58 16.25
C THR A 4 -73.90 -11.27 15.14
N GLU A 5 -72.57 -11.06 15.17
CA GLU A 5 -71.62 -12.13 15.57
C GLU A 5 -70.20 -11.57 15.83
N GLN A 6 -69.90 -11.33 17.12
CA GLN A 6 -68.54 -11.21 17.63
C GLN A 6 -67.97 -12.62 17.77
N ARG A 7 -66.97 -12.98 16.95
CA ARG A 7 -66.18 -14.19 17.16
C ARG A 7 -64.85 -13.82 17.82
N ASN A 8 -64.80 -14.06 19.13
CA ASN A 8 -63.60 -14.14 19.94
C ASN A 8 -62.52 -14.99 19.25
N ARG A 9 -61.36 -14.38 18.94
CA ARG A 9 -60.09 -15.10 18.89
C ARG A 9 -59.24 -14.57 20.04
N PHE A 10 -59.29 -15.29 21.15
CA PHE A 10 -58.38 -15.13 22.28
C PHE A 10 -56.94 -15.26 21.77
N GLY A 11 -56.28 -14.12 21.56
CA GLY A 11 -54.83 -14.06 21.56
C GLY A 11 -54.36 -14.31 22.99
N ARG A 12 -53.58 -15.36 23.20
CA ARG A 12 -52.82 -15.54 24.44
C ARG A 12 -52.06 -14.23 24.71
N PRO A 13 -52.13 -13.64 25.91
CA PRO A 13 -51.14 -12.64 26.26
C PRO A 13 -49.78 -13.34 26.18
N SER A 14 -48.92 -12.90 25.26
CA SER A 14 -47.50 -13.14 25.40
C SER A 14 -47.14 -12.57 26.76
N SER A 15 -46.84 -13.45 27.70
CA SER A 15 -46.20 -13.07 28.95
C SER A 15 -44.89 -12.39 28.58
N GLU A 16 -44.92 -11.06 28.45
CA GLU A 16 -43.71 -10.26 28.50
C GLU A 16 -43.08 -10.56 29.86
N SER A 17 -42.02 -11.36 29.82
CA SER A 17 -41.18 -11.59 30.97
C SER A 17 -40.75 -10.21 31.49
N PRO A 18 -40.90 -9.90 32.79
CA PRO A 18 -40.48 -8.62 33.37
C PRO A 18 -38.95 -8.46 33.41
N ALA A 19 -38.22 -9.37 32.77
CA ALA A 19 -36.77 -9.29 32.62
C ALA A 19 -36.43 -8.20 31.58
N PRO A 20 -35.54 -7.24 31.90
CA PRO A 20 -35.10 -6.24 30.94
C PRO A 20 -34.51 -6.93 29.72
N ALA A 21 -34.89 -6.48 28.52
CA ALA A 21 -34.29 -6.97 27.28
C ALA A 21 -32.79 -6.63 27.32
N LEU A 22 -31.93 -7.65 27.24
CA LEU A 22 -30.48 -7.49 27.28
C LEU A 22 -29.92 -7.49 25.85
N VAL A 23 -28.93 -6.64 25.61
CA VAL A 23 -28.15 -6.60 24.37
C VAL A 23 -26.71 -6.96 24.69
N ARG A 24 -26.14 -7.94 23.99
CA ARG A 24 -24.75 -8.35 24.14
C ARG A 24 -23.88 -7.51 23.22
N VAL A 25 -23.05 -6.64 23.78
CA VAL A 25 -22.15 -5.76 23.03
C VAL A 25 -20.70 -6.03 23.39
N SER A 26 -19.80 -5.74 22.47
CA SER A 26 -18.36 -5.76 22.72
C SER A 26 -17.87 -4.33 22.85
N VAL A 27 -17.32 -3.97 24.00
CA VAL A 27 -16.83 -2.62 24.29
C VAL A 27 -15.31 -2.62 24.26
N LEU A 28 -14.74 -1.76 23.41
CA LEU A 28 -13.30 -1.55 23.33
C LEU A 28 -12.93 -0.28 24.09
N GLY A 29 -12.12 -0.44 25.15
CA GLY A 29 -11.70 0.66 26.01
C GLY A 29 -10.18 0.73 26.17
N GLY A 30 -9.61 1.92 25.97
CA GLY A 30 -8.19 2.21 26.14
C GLY A 30 -7.75 3.35 25.24
N ASP A 31 -6.84 4.18 25.75
CA ASP A 31 -6.22 5.25 24.96
C ASP A 31 -5.18 4.65 24.01
N ASP A 32 -5.28 5.00 22.73
CA ASP A 32 -4.29 4.77 21.67
C ASP A 32 -3.57 3.41 21.66
N GLY A 33 -4.34 2.33 21.46
CA GLY A 33 -3.84 1.07 20.88
C GLY A 33 -3.64 -0.11 21.84
N ALA A 34 -3.67 0.12 23.16
CA ALA A 34 -3.68 -0.94 24.17
C ALA A 34 -5.09 -1.12 24.76
N GLY A 35 -6.09 -1.33 23.88
CA GLY A 35 -7.48 -1.44 24.28
C GLY A 35 -7.80 -2.79 24.94
N THR A 36 -8.42 -2.77 26.11
CA THR A 36 -9.08 -3.94 26.68
C THR A 36 -10.43 -4.10 25.99
N GLN A 37 -10.64 -5.24 25.31
CA GLN A 37 -11.94 -5.60 24.75
C GLN A 37 -12.76 -6.34 25.81
N LEU A 38 -14.01 -5.95 25.96
CA LEU A 38 -14.88 -6.42 27.01
C LEU A 38 -16.27 -6.71 26.45
N ASP A 39 -16.69 -7.97 26.48
CA ASP A 39 -18.04 -8.36 26.11
C ASP A 39 -18.97 -8.25 27.33
N VAL A 40 -20.02 -7.43 27.22
CA VAL A 40 -20.99 -7.17 28.30
C VAL A 40 -22.40 -7.28 27.76
N SER A 41 -23.30 -7.85 28.57
CA SER A 41 -24.74 -7.76 28.36
C SER A 41 -25.29 -6.52 29.07
N LEU A 42 -25.81 -5.57 28.31
CA LEU A 42 -26.35 -4.30 28.82
C LEU A 42 -27.87 -4.25 28.62
N PRO A 43 -28.65 -3.63 29.52
CA PRO A 43 -30.09 -3.46 29.30
C PRO A 43 -30.35 -2.55 28.09
N ALA A 44 -31.14 -3.03 27.12
CA ALA A 44 -31.46 -2.32 25.88
C ALA A 44 -32.14 -0.96 26.14
N ASP A 45 -32.92 -0.89 27.22
CA ASP A 45 -33.76 0.24 27.58
C ASP A 45 -33.06 1.20 28.58
N ALA A 46 -31.79 0.95 28.93
CA ALA A 46 -31.02 1.86 29.76
C ALA A 46 -30.44 3.04 28.93
N PRO A 47 -30.49 4.28 29.44
CA PRO A 47 -29.84 5.42 28.81
C PRO A 47 -28.32 5.24 28.75
N VAL A 48 -27.69 5.69 27.67
CA VAL A 48 -26.23 5.61 27.48
C VAL A 48 -25.48 6.29 28.64
N ALA A 49 -25.98 7.42 29.15
CA ALA A 49 -25.37 8.14 30.28
C ALA A 49 -25.24 7.30 31.57
N VAL A 50 -26.16 6.37 31.81
CA VAL A 50 -26.15 5.51 33.00
C VAL A 50 -25.14 4.37 32.86
N VAL A 51 -25.00 3.87 31.63
CA VAL A 51 -24.18 2.68 31.33
C VAL A 51 -22.69 3.02 31.18
N VAL A 52 -22.38 4.22 30.67
CA VAL A 52 -20.98 4.66 30.42
C VAL A 52 -20.09 4.61 31.68
N PRO A 53 -20.48 5.14 32.84
CA PRO A 53 -19.65 5.09 34.04
C PRO A 53 -19.32 3.67 34.51
N GLU A 54 -20.27 2.75 34.40
CA GLU A 54 -20.06 1.33 34.74
C GLU A 54 -19.10 0.65 33.79
N LEU A 55 -19.22 0.90 32.48
CA LEU A 55 -18.27 0.39 31.47
C LEU A 55 -16.86 0.93 31.70
N VAL A 56 -16.71 2.21 32.04
CA VAL A 56 -15.41 2.81 32.41
C VAL A 56 -14.82 2.09 33.62
N ALA A 57 -15.63 1.87 34.66
CA ALA A 57 -15.17 1.19 35.87
C ALA A 57 -14.73 -0.26 35.58
N LEU A 58 -15.50 -0.99 34.76
CA LEU A 58 -15.19 -2.38 34.39
C LEU A 58 -13.94 -2.50 33.50
N ILE A 59 -13.72 -1.54 32.61
CA ILE A 59 -12.51 -1.49 31.78
C ILE A 59 -11.29 -1.15 32.63
N ARG A 60 -11.39 -0.23 33.60
CA ARG A 60 -10.27 0.12 34.50
C ARG A 60 -9.92 -1.00 35.47
N SER A 61 -10.90 -1.79 35.93
CA SER A 61 -10.61 -2.93 36.81
C SER A 61 -9.90 -4.08 36.09
N ARG A 62 -10.13 -4.22 34.78
CA ARG A 62 -9.60 -5.30 33.95
C ARG A 62 -8.33 -4.93 33.18
N GLY A 63 -8.23 -3.67 32.76
CA GLY A 63 -7.01 -3.06 32.25
C GLY A 63 -6.07 -2.84 33.42
N GLY A 64 -5.27 -3.85 33.76
CA GLY A 64 -4.27 -3.79 34.82
C GLY A 64 -3.22 -2.71 34.54
N THR A 65 -3.55 -1.45 34.74
CA THR A 65 -2.54 -0.44 35.05
C THR A 65 -1.97 -0.81 36.40
N ARG A 66 -0.78 -1.41 36.33
CA ARG A 66 0.29 -1.29 37.31
C ARG A 66 0.56 0.21 37.52
N SER A 67 -0.35 0.89 38.20
CA SER A 67 -0.12 2.23 38.70
C SER A 67 0.89 2.09 39.81
N GLY A 68 2.03 2.77 39.66
CA GLY A 68 2.93 3.05 40.77
C GLY A 68 2.18 3.77 41.91
N PRO A 69 2.87 4.05 43.03
CA PRO A 69 2.23 4.58 44.24
C PRO A 69 1.42 5.85 43.92
N PRO A 70 0.39 6.17 44.71
CA PRO A 70 -0.52 7.28 44.44
C PRO A 70 0.28 8.58 44.40
N GLN A 71 0.66 9.01 43.20
CA GLN A 71 1.06 10.36 42.94
C GLN A 71 -0.24 11.14 42.81
N ASP A 72 -0.48 11.98 43.81
CA ASP A 72 -1.52 13.00 43.77
C ASP A 72 -1.55 13.60 42.36
N PRO A 73 -2.65 13.42 41.61
CA PRO A 73 -2.77 14.08 40.32
C PRO A 73 -2.77 15.57 40.62
N ILE A 74 -1.87 16.31 39.96
CA ILE A 74 -1.99 17.75 39.82
C ILE A 74 -3.44 18.02 39.43
N ILE A 75 -4.18 18.67 40.33
CA ILE A 75 -5.65 18.66 40.47
C ILE A 75 -6.39 19.27 39.23
N GLY A 76 -5.67 19.68 38.19
CA GLY A 76 -6.23 20.28 36.97
C GLY A 76 -6.58 19.32 35.84
N GLU A 77 -5.68 18.41 35.43
CA GLU A 77 -5.82 17.75 34.11
C GLU A 77 -6.80 16.58 34.06
N ALA A 78 -6.98 15.85 35.17
CA ALA A 78 -7.94 14.75 35.26
C ALA A 78 -9.41 15.22 35.38
N ARG A 79 -9.67 16.51 35.63
CA ARG A 79 -11.02 17.08 35.82
C ARG A 79 -11.73 17.50 34.53
N HIS A 80 -11.11 17.31 33.37
CA HIS A 80 -11.57 17.92 32.11
C HIS A 80 -11.84 16.94 30.97
N SER A 81 -11.95 15.63 31.24
CA SER A 81 -12.37 14.64 30.25
C SER A 81 -13.66 13.93 30.67
N TYR A 82 -14.57 13.74 29.72
CA TYR A 82 -15.77 12.93 29.88
C TYR A 82 -15.72 11.77 28.89
N TRP A 83 -16.28 10.64 29.28
CA TRP A 83 -16.30 9.44 28.45
C TRP A 83 -17.50 9.44 27.53
N VAL A 84 -17.28 9.14 26.26
CA VAL A 84 -18.33 9.02 25.26
C VAL A 84 -18.29 7.62 24.68
N LEU A 85 -19.45 6.98 24.68
CA LEU A 85 -19.66 5.73 23.96
C LEU A 85 -19.94 6.07 22.50
N GLY A 86 -19.16 5.50 21.60
CA GLY A 86 -19.36 5.63 20.16
C GLY A 86 -19.55 4.26 19.51
N ARG A 87 -20.13 4.25 18.31
CA ARG A 87 -20.02 3.10 17.42
C ARG A 87 -18.56 2.92 16.98
N SER A 88 -18.24 1.76 16.42
CA SER A 88 -16.91 1.45 15.89
C SER A 88 -16.46 2.39 14.75
N ASP A 89 -17.40 3.04 14.07
CA ASP A 89 -17.17 4.06 13.03
C ASP A 89 -16.79 5.45 13.59
N GLY A 90 -16.84 5.62 14.93
CA GLY A 90 -16.52 6.87 15.61
C GLY A 90 -17.71 7.81 15.82
N THR A 91 -18.92 7.41 15.41
CA THR A 91 -20.15 8.18 15.66
C THR A 91 -20.48 8.12 17.15
N PRO A 92 -20.48 9.26 17.88
CA PRO A 92 -20.83 9.27 19.30
C PRO A 92 -22.32 8.98 19.47
N LEU A 93 -22.67 8.16 20.47
CA LEU A 93 -24.04 8.00 20.90
C LEU A 93 -24.50 9.21 21.72
N GLN A 94 -25.75 9.58 21.53
CA GLN A 94 -26.39 10.61 22.35
C GLN A 94 -26.54 10.06 23.79
N PRO A 95 -26.10 10.81 24.82
CA PRO A 95 -26.13 10.31 26.20
C PRO A 95 -27.54 10.07 26.75
N ASP A 96 -28.53 10.79 26.24
CA ASP A 96 -29.94 10.71 26.68
C ASP A 96 -30.71 9.57 25.98
N ASP A 97 -30.18 9.01 24.90
CA ASP A 97 -30.83 7.93 24.16
C ASP A 97 -30.58 6.58 24.84
N THR A 98 -31.53 5.66 24.69
CA THR A 98 -31.35 4.26 25.08
C THR A 98 -30.60 3.49 23.98
N LEU A 99 -29.91 2.40 24.35
CA LEU A 99 -29.19 1.55 23.39
C LEU A 99 -30.11 1.06 22.25
N ARG A 100 -31.38 0.78 22.56
CA ARG A 100 -32.41 0.41 21.58
C ARG A 100 -32.72 1.54 20.59
N VAL A 101 -32.91 2.78 21.06
CA VAL A 101 -33.22 3.94 20.21
C VAL A 101 -32.03 4.30 19.33
N SER A 102 -30.82 4.16 19.85
CA SER A 102 -29.59 4.32 19.08
C SER A 102 -29.31 3.15 18.12
N GLY A 103 -30.21 2.17 18.03
CA GLY A 103 -30.18 1.06 17.08
C GLY A 103 -28.98 0.12 17.29
N ILE A 104 -28.56 -0.09 18.54
CA ILE A 104 -27.51 -1.05 18.89
C ILE A 104 -28.14 -2.44 19.04
N GLY A 105 -27.60 -3.41 18.32
CA GLY A 105 -28.02 -4.81 18.35
C GLY A 105 -27.01 -5.74 19.03
N ASP A 106 -27.40 -7.01 19.15
CA ASP A 106 -26.52 -8.06 19.65
C ASP A 106 -25.31 -8.24 18.72
N GLY A 107 -24.12 -8.22 19.31
CA GLY A 107 -22.83 -8.38 18.62
C GLY A 107 -22.17 -7.07 18.18
N ASP A 108 -22.80 -5.91 18.45
CA ASP A 108 -22.23 -4.62 18.05
C ASP A 108 -20.95 -4.28 18.85
N LEU A 109 -19.96 -3.75 18.13
CA LEU A 109 -18.71 -3.25 18.69
C LEU A 109 -18.83 -1.75 19.00
N LEU A 110 -18.74 -1.40 20.28
CA LEU A 110 -18.76 -0.03 20.78
C LEU A 110 -17.38 0.40 21.23
N ARG A 111 -17.03 1.66 21.02
CA ARG A 111 -15.76 2.25 21.42
C ARG A 111 -15.98 3.26 22.51
N LEU A 112 -15.28 3.10 23.62
CA LEU A 112 -15.27 4.06 24.71
C LEU A 112 -14.11 5.04 24.51
N THR A 113 -14.41 6.32 24.31
CA THR A 113 -13.40 7.35 24.03
C THR A 113 -13.48 8.47 25.05
N ALA A 114 -12.35 8.84 25.66
CA ALA A 114 -12.27 10.05 26.48
C ALA A 114 -12.29 11.27 25.55
N ARG A 115 -13.31 12.13 25.69
CA ARG A 115 -13.34 13.45 25.04
C ARG A 115 -12.99 14.52 26.05
N ARG A 116 -12.24 15.52 25.59
CA ARG A 116 -11.97 16.73 26.36
C ARG A 116 -13.26 17.54 26.47
N ALA A 117 -13.65 17.89 27.69
CA ALA A 117 -14.72 18.86 27.93
C ALA A 117 -14.35 20.19 27.26
N LEU A 118 -15.34 20.87 26.70
CA LEU A 118 -15.16 22.22 26.16
C LEU A 118 -14.81 23.15 27.32
N THR A 119 -13.52 23.40 27.53
CA THR A 119 -13.05 24.45 28.42
C THR A 119 -13.30 25.79 27.74
N ALA A 120 -13.77 26.79 28.48
CA ALA A 120 -13.86 28.15 27.97
C ALA A 120 -12.49 28.56 27.39
N PRO A 121 -12.46 29.26 26.23
CA PRO A 121 -11.19 29.67 25.63
C PRO A 121 -10.38 30.44 26.66
N VAL A 122 -9.11 30.05 26.83
CA VAL A 122 -8.20 30.74 27.75
C VAL A 122 -8.05 32.16 27.25
N LEU A 123 -8.59 33.12 28.00
CA LEU A 123 -8.39 34.54 27.71
C LEU A 123 -6.93 34.86 28.05
N THR A 124 -6.10 34.95 27.03
CA THR A 124 -4.70 35.36 27.18
C THR A 124 -4.65 36.87 27.14
N ASP A 125 -4.34 37.50 28.27
CA ASP A 125 -4.24 38.96 28.40
C ASP A 125 -2.99 39.52 27.69
N ASP A 126 -1.98 38.69 27.50
CA ASP A 126 -0.77 39.03 26.75
C ASP A 126 -0.95 38.72 25.26
N VAL A 127 -1.08 39.77 24.45
CA VAL A 127 -1.14 39.70 22.99
C VAL A 127 0.09 39.03 22.36
N VAL A 128 1.26 39.08 23.01
CA VAL A 128 2.48 38.42 22.53
C VAL A 128 2.40 36.91 22.77
N ASP A 129 1.93 36.47 23.94
CA ASP A 129 1.71 35.03 24.20
C ASP A 129 0.58 34.48 23.33
N ALA A 130 -0.50 35.24 23.14
CA ALA A 130 -1.58 34.88 22.23
C ALA A 130 -1.08 34.74 20.79
N ALA A 131 -0.30 35.70 20.29
CA ALA A 131 0.29 35.64 18.96
C ALA A 131 1.29 34.49 18.83
N ALA A 132 2.13 34.24 19.85
CA ALA A 132 3.09 33.14 19.85
C ALA A 132 2.40 31.77 19.84
N ARG A 133 1.34 31.58 20.64
CA ARG A 133 0.52 30.35 20.65
C ARG A 133 -0.23 30.16 19.35
N LEU A 134 -0.81 31.23 18.81
CA LEU A 134 -1.50 31.19 17.51
C LEU A 134 -0.51 30.84 16.40
N ASN A 135 0.69 31.43 16.40
CA ASN A 135 1.74 31.13 15.43
C ASN A 135 2.21 29.67 15.55
N LYS A 136 2.43 29.18 16.77
CA LYS A 136 2.82 27.79 17.05
C LYS A 136 1.72 26.78 16.70
N ALA A 137 0.44 27.17 16.78
CA ALA A 137 -0.69 26.34 16.38
C ALA A 137 -0.95 26.40 14.87
N SER A 138 -0.68 27.54 14.22
CA SER A 138 -0.94 27.77 12.80
C SER A 138 0.16 27.25 11.88
N PHE A 139 1.41 27.21 12.36
CA PHE A 139 2.55 26.73 11.58
C PHE A 139 3.12 25.45 12.20
N ALA A 140 3.19 24.39 11.38
CA ALA A 140 3.88 23.17 11.76
C ALA A 140 5.36 23.46 12.02
N ALA A 141 5.80 23.34 13.27
CA ALA A 141 7.20 23.46 13.62
C ALA A 141 8.05 22.40 12.87
N TRP A 142 9.34 22.70 12.68
CA TRP A 142 10.30 21.74 12.15
C TRP A 142 10.30 20.47 13.00
N SER A 143 9.70 19.41 12.46
CA SER A 143 9.53 18.15 13.18
C SER A 143 10.63 17.15 12.78
N PRO A 144 10.97 16.19 13.65
CA PRO A 144 11.85 15.09 13.28
C PRO A 144 11.37 14.33 12.03
N ALA A 145 10.05 14.26 11.83
CA ALA A 145 9.46 13.66 10.63
C ALA A 145 9.77 14.49 9.37
N ALA A 146 9.63 15.82 9.43
CA ALA A 146 9.99 16.71 8.34
C ALA A 146 11.49 16.65 8.01
N ALA A 147 12.34 16.63 9.05
CA ALA A 147 13.79 16.47 8.89
C ALA A 147 14.15 15.15 8.19
N ARG A 148 13.51 14.04 8.59
CA ARG A 148 13.68 12.72 7.94
C ARG A 148 13.21 12.75 6.49
N ALA A 149 12.05 13.33 6.22
CA ALA A 149 11.52 13.44 4.86
C ALA A 149 12.46 14.26 3.96
N MET A 150 12.98 15.39 4.46
CA MET A 150 13.97 16.18 3.75
C MET A 150 15.29 15.44 3.55
N ALA A 151 15.78 14.70 4.54
CA ALA A 151 17.00 13.90 4.41
C ALA A 151 16.85 12.81 3.35
N VAL A 152 15.72 12.08 3.35
CA VAL A 152 15.40 11.08 2.32
C VAL A 152 15.32 11.76 0.95
N GLY A 153 14.58 12.87 0.83
CA GLY A 153 14.48 13.63 -0.42
C GLY A 153 15.84 14.10 -0.94
N GLY A 154 16.70 14.62 -0.07
CA GLY A 154 18.05 15.05 -0.40
C GLY A 154 18.94 13.91 -0.88
N VAL A 155 18.88 12.74 -0.25
CA VAL A 155 19.62 11.54 -0.70
C VAL A 155 19.18 11.11 -2.09
N TYR A 156 17.87 11.07 -2.37
CA TYR A 156 17.37 10.73 -3.70
C TYR A 156 17.69 11.81 -4.76
N ALA A 157 17.67 13.09 -4.39
CA ALA A 157 18.11 14.16 -5.27
C ALA A 157 19.60 14.04 -5.62
N ALA A 158 20.47 13.80 -4.64
CA ALA A 158 21.89 13.57 -4.86
C ALA A 158 22.15 12.31 -5.72
N THR A 159 21.34 11.27 -5.51
CA THR A 159 21.35 10.05 -6.33
C THR A 159 21.04 10.35 -7.80
N LEU A 160 20.02 11.18 -8.07
CA LEU A 160 19.69 11.60 -9.43
C LEU A 160 20.82 12.42 -10.09
N VAL A 161 21.51 13.26 -9.32
CA VAL A 161 22.70 13.99 -9.81
C VAL A 161 23.78 13.00 -10.25
N TRP A 162 24.08 11.97 -9.46
CA TRP A 162 25.04 10.94 -9.83
C TRP A 162 24.65 10.20 -11.11
N VAL A 163 23.39 9.80 -11.25
CA VAL A 163 22.88 9.16 -12.46
C VAL A 163 23.04 10.10 -13.67
N PHE A 164 22.68 11.37 -13.51
CA PHE A 164 22.80 12.38 -14.57
C PHE A 164 24.26 12.56 -15.03
N LEU A 165 25.20 12.73 -14.10
CA LEU A 165 26.63 12.88 -14.40
C LEU A 165 27.19 11.69 -15.18
N LEU A 166 26.74 10.46 -14.88
CA LEU A 166 27.21 9.24 -15.53
C LEU A 166 26.56 9.01 -16.91
N VAL A 167 25.28 9.34 -17.06
CA VAL A 167 24.52 9.05 -18.30
C VAL A 167 24.71 10.16 -19.33
N HIS A 168 24.74 11.43 -18.93
CA HIS A 168 24.74 12.57 -19.83
C HIS A 168 25.98 12.62 -20.72
N SER A 169 25.81 12.92 -22.01
CA SER A 169 26.88 12.88 -23.03
C SER A 169 27.95 13.95 -22.83
N GLY A 170 27.61 15.09 -22.23
CA GLY A 170 28.55 16.19 -21.97
C GLY A 170 29.75 15.81 -21.11
N PHE A 171 29.60 14.84 -20.20
CA PHE A 171 30.67 14.46 -19.26
C PHE A 171 31.55 13.30 -19.75
N ARG A 172 31.49 12.93 -21.04
CA ARG A 172 32.17 11.74 -21.58
C ARG A 172 33.66 11.65 -21.24
N GLY A 173 34.39 12.77 -21.24
CA GLY A 173 35.83 12.81 -20.93
C GLY A 173 36.15 12.50 -19.46
N GLU A 174 35.28 12.89 -18.53
CA GLU A 174 35.49 12.76 -17.08
C GLU A 174 34.77 11.55 -16.47
N ARG A 175 34.03 10.78 -17.31
CA ARG A 175 33.23 9.63 -16.86
C ARG A 175 34.01 8.62 -16.04
N ALA A 176 35.28 8.37 -16.35
CA ALA A 176 36.10 7.44 -15.57
C ALA A 176 36.19 7.86 -14.09
N ILE A 177 36.46 9.15 -13.84
CA ILE A 177 36.53 9.72 -12.48
C ILE A 177 35.16 9.62 -11.82
N PHE A 178 34.09 10.06 -12.50
CA PHE A 178 32.74 9.98 -11.94
C PHE A 178 32.31 8.55 -11.64
N THR A 179 32.70 7.55 -12.44
CA THR A 179 32.37 6.15 -12.16
C THR A 179 33.03 5.64 -10.89
N VAL A 180 34.30 5.98 -10.65
CA VAL A 180 35.01 5.58 -9.43
C VAL A 180 34.38 6.23 -8.21
N VAL A 181 34.14 7.54 -8.26
CA VAL A 181 33.54 8.26 -7.13
C VAL A 181 32.11 7.80 -6.88
N ALA A 182 31.30 7.58 -7.93
CA ALA A 182 29.95 7.05 -7.79
C ALA A 182 29.93 5.64 -7.20
N ALA A 183 30.90 4.77 -7.55
CA ALA A 183 31.03 3.46 -6.94
C ALA A 183 31.35 3.55 -5.44
N VAL A 184 32.22 4.48 -5.04
CA VAL A 184 32.52 4.75 -3.62
C VAL A 184 31.28 5.28 -2.90
N VAL A 185 30.52 6.20 -3.51
CA VAL A 185 29.26 6.72 -2.95
C VAL A 185 28.20 5.62 -2.81
N ALA A 186 28.05 4.75 -3.82
CA ALA A 186 27.13 3.63 -3.72
C ALA A 186 27.55 2.66 -2.60
N GLY A 187 28.86 2.38 -2.48
CA GLY A 187 29.41 1.57 -1.39
C GLY A 187 29.19 2.19 -0.01
N SER A 188 29.37 3.50 0.13
CA SER A 188 29.13 4.22 1.38
C SER A 188 27.64 4.29 1.74
N LEU A 189 26.73 4.39 0.76
CA LEU A 189 25.29 4.29 0.97
C LEU A 189 24.89 2.88 1.46
N VAL A 190 25.44 1.83 0.86
CA VAL A 190 25.19 0.43 1.31
C VAL A 190 25.76 0.19 2.71
N GLY A 191 26.98 0.68 2.98
CA GLY A 191 27.61 0.59 4.31
C GLY A 191 26.84 1.38 5.37
N GLY A 192 26.44 2.62 5.04
CA GLY A 192 25.62 3.48 5.90
C GLY A 192 24.22 2.90 6.13
N ALA A 193 23.62 2.27 5.12
CA ALA A 193 22.36 1.54 5.26
C ALA A 193 22.48 0.34 6.21
N ALA A 194 23.55 -0.45 6.08
CA ALA A 194 23.82 -1.58 6.96
C ALA A 194 24.08 -1.11 8.40
N LEU A 195 24.82 -0.01 8.59
CA LEU A 195 25.05 0.61 9.89
C LEU A 195 23.72 1.11 10.50
N ALA A 196 22.95 1.93 9.76
CA ALA A 196 21.65 2.43 10.19
C ALA A 196 20.71 1.31 10.67
N HIS A 197 20.66 0.20 9.94
CA HIS A 197 19.83 -0.93 10.34
C HIS A 197 20.40 -1.70 11.55
N ARG A 198 21.69 -2.06 11.51
CA ARG A 198 22.28 -3.00 12.47
C ARG A 198 22.70 -2.35 13.78
N SER A 199 23.24 -1.13 13.75
CA SER A 199 23.71 -0.43 14.96
C SER A 199 22.65 0.49 15.55
N TYR A 200 21.87 1.18 14.72
CA TYR A 200 20.86 2.14 15.19
C TYR A 200 19.43 1.56 15.22
N GLY A 201 19.20 0.36 14.68
CA GLY A 201 17.89 -0.27 14.65
C GLY A 201 16.88 0.41 13.70
N ASP A 202 17.30 1.42 12.93
CA ASP A 202 16.41 2.17 12.04
C ASP A 202 16.26 1.46 10.69
N ARG A 203 15.22 0.64 10.59
CA ARG A 203 14.86 -0.11 9.38
C ARG A 203 14.48 0.79 8.21
N MET A 204 13.90 1.97 8.47
CA MET A 204 13.44 2.86 7.41
C MET A 204 14.61 3.60 6.77
N ALA A 205 15.53 4.13 7.59
CA ALA A 205 16.74 4.76 7.10
C ALA A 205 17.62 3.76 6.32
N GLY A 206 17.78 2.53 6.85
CA GLY A 206 18.50 1.46 6.15
C GLY A 206 17.89 1.12 4.79
N ALA A 207 16.56 0.98 4.72
CA ALA A 207 15.88 0.73 3.45
C ALA A 207 16.02 1.89 2.46
N ALA A 208 15.83 3.13 2.90
CA ALA A 208 15.89 4.32 2.03
C ALA A 208 17.29 4.51 1.42
N LEU A 209 18.35 4.40 2.24
CA LEU A 209 19.74 4.48 1.76
C LEU A 209 20.09 3.31 0.83
N GLY A 210 19.63 2.10 1.15
CA GLY A 210 19.84 0.93 0.32
C GLY A 210 19.19 1.05 -1.07
N TRP A 211 17.97 1.58 -1.13
CA TRP A 211 17.27 1.82 -2.40
C TRP A 211 17.89 2.95 -3.22
N ALA A 212 18.45 3.98 -2.57
CA ALA A 212 19.18 5.04 -3.26
C ALA A 212 20.47 4.54 -3.94
N ALA A 213 21.11 3.50 -3.41
CA ALA A 213 22.29 2.91 -4.04
C ALA A 213 21.99 2.19 -5.38
N ILE A 214 20.79 1.64 -5.54
CA ILE A 214 20.38 0.86 -6.74
C ILE A 214 20.60 1.62 -8.06
N PRO A 215 20.04 2.82 -8.27
CA PRO A 215 20.23 3.57 -9.52
C PRO A 215 21.67 4.03 -9.72
N ILE A 216 22.44 4.30 -8.66
CA ILE A 216 23.87 4.66 -8.80
C ILE A 216 24.67 3.46 -9.31
N LEU A 217 24.45 2.28 -8.72
CA LEU A 217 25.07 1.04 -9.19
C LEU A 217 24.69 0.74 -10.66
N ALA A 218 23.44 1.03 -11.04
CA ALA A 218 22.96 0.85 -12.41
C ALA A 218 23.67 1.78 -13.39
N ALA A 219 23.83 3.05 -13.00
CA ALA A 219 24.52 4.05 -13.80
C ALA A 219 26.02 3.76 -13.92
N VAL A 220 26.67 3.28 -12.85
CA VAL A 220 28.08 2.85 -12.87
C VAL A 220 28.25 1.66 -13.82
N GLY A 221 27.39 0.65 -13.68
CA GLY A 221 27.41 -0.51 -14.56
C GLY A 221 27.12 -0.15 -16.02
N TRP A 222 26.17 0.75 -16.27
CA TRP A 222 25.91 1.30 -17.60
C TRP A 222 27.14 1.98 -18.20
N ALA A 223 27.79 2.87 -17.45
CA ALA A 223 28.97 3.59 -17.93
C ALA A 223 30.13 2.65 -18.33
N GLN A 224 30.28 1.51 -17.64
CA GLN A 224 31.34 0.54 -17.91
C GLN A 224 30.98 -0.47 -19.01
N LEU A 225 29.74 -0.95 -19.03
CA LEU A 225 29.31 -2.04 -19.90
C LEU A 225 28.68 -1.57 -21.21
N SER A 226 28.17 -0.34 -21.29
CA SER A 226 27.60 0.22 -22.53
C SER A 226 28.56 0.25 -23.72
N ARG A 227 29.88 0.21 -23.47
CA ARG A 227 30.92 0.09 -24.53
C ARG A 227 30.82 -1.20 -25.35
N PHE A 228 30.19 -2.24 -24.80
CA PHE A 228 29.97 -3.52 -25.47
C PHE A 228 28.60 -3.61 -26.18
N GLY A 229 27.92 -2.46 -26.38
CA GLY A 229 26.61 -2.40 -27.03
C GLY A 229 25.52 -3.17 -26.27
N SER A 230 24.58 -3.78 -27.00
CA SER A 230 23.43 -4.50 -26.43
C SER A 230 23.83 -5.68 -25.53
N TYR A 231 24.91 -6.39 -25.86
CA TYR A 231 25.46 -7.45 -25.01
C TYR A 231 25.91 -6.92 -23.65
N GLY A 232 26.53 -5.74 -23.63
CA GLY A 232 26.90 -5.06 -22.40
C GLY A 232 25.70 -4.71 -21.53
N ILE A 233 24.59 -4.27 -22.12
CA ILE A 233 23.37 -3.93 -21.37
C ILE A 233 22.71 -5.21 -20.82
N ALA A 234 22.68 -6.30 -21.60
CA ALA A 234 22.19 -7.59 -21.12
C ALA A 234 23.04 -8.12 -19.95
N ALA A 235 24.37 -8.02 -20.08
CA ALA A 235 25.31 -8.38 -19.03
C ALA A 235 25.14 -7.51 -17.77
N LEU A 236 24.76 -6.23 -17.91
CA LEU A 236 24.47 -5.34 -16.79
C LEU A 236 23.23 -5.80 -16.03
N CYS A 237 22.14 -6.13 -16.74
CA CYS A 237 20.94 -6.67 -16.12
C CYS A 237 21.24 -7.98 -15.37
N ALA A 238 22.07 -8.86 -15.94
CA ALA A 238 22.49 -10.10 -15.30
C ALA A 238 23.37 -9.86 -14.07
N ALA A 239 24.37 -8.96 -14.15
CA ALA A 239 25.28 -8.61 -13.07
C ALA A 239 24.57 -7.87 -11.91
N MET A 240 23.46 -7.19 -12.21
CA MET A 240 22.65 -6.52 -11.20
C MET A 240 21.96 -7.48 -10.23
N LEU A 241 21.54 -8.66 -10.69
CA LEU A 241 20.86 -9.64 -9.83
C LEU A 241 21.70 -10.07 -8.61
N PRO A 242 22.96 -10.55 -8.77
CA PRO A 242 23.79 -10.90 -7.62
C PRO A 242 24.18 -9.67 -6.80
N LEU A 243 24.35 -8.50 -7.42
CA LEU A 243 24.69 -7.26 -6.71
C LEU A 243 23.55 -6.78 -5.80
N LEU A 244 22.32 -6.78 -6.30
CA LEU A 244 21.12 -6.46 -5.52
C LEU A 244 20.90 -7.47 -4.40
N TYR A 245 21.13 -8.76 -4.67
CA TYR A 245 21.06 -9.81 -3.65
C TYR A 245 22.11 -9.61 -2.56
N LEU A 246 23.36 -9.30 -2.93
CA LEU A 246 24.44 -9.04 -1.99
C LEU A 246 24.16 -7.78 -1.15
N ALA A 247 23.74 -6.68 -1.78
CA ALA A 247 23.37 -5.45 -1.08
C ALA A 247 22.24 -5.69 -0.08
N TYR A 248 21.20 -6.43 -0.49
CA TYR A 248 20.12 -6.84 0.40
C TYR A 248 20.61 -7.69 1.57
N ARG A 249 21.50 -8.66 1.33
CA ARG A 249 22.10 -9.52 2.37
C ARG A 249 22.96 -8.74 3.36
N LEU A 250 23.70 -7.75 2.89
CA LEU A 250 24.52 -6.88 3.74
C LEU A 250 23.64 -6.00 4.64
N ILE A 251 22.61 -5.37 4.08
CA ILE A 251 21.73 -4.43 4.80
C ILE A 251 20.74 -5.16 5.71
N GLY A 252 20.17 -6.29 5.29
CA GLY A 252 19.22 -7.09 6.07
C GLY A 252 17.79 -6.52 6.14
N THR A 253 17.51 -5.38 5.49
CA THR A 253 16.18 -4.74 5.43
C THR A 253 15.84 -4.18 4.06
N GLY A 254 14.59 -3.73 3.89
CA GLY A 254 14.15 -3.07 2.66
C GLY A 254 14.01 -4.02 1.47
N HIS A 255 13.65 -5.29 1.68
CA HIS A 255 13.60 -6.30 0.61
C HIS A 255 12.77 -5.86 -0.61
N GLY A 256 11.74 -5.02 -0.40
CA GLY A 256 10.82 -4.60 -1.46
C GLY A 256 11.50 -3.87 -2.62
N GLY A 257 12.35 -2.87 -2.35
CA GLY A 257 13.03 -2.14 -3.42
C GLY A 257 14.06 -3.00 -4.18
N PHE A 258 14.79 -3.87 -3.48
CA PHE A 258 15.72 -4.81 -4.11
C PHE A 258 14.99 -5.84 -4.98
N LEU A 259 13.88 -6.39 -4.49
CA LEU A 259 13.06 -7.33 -5.26
C LEU A 259 12.44 -6.67 -6.49
N LEU A 260 11.96 -5.43 -6.37
CA LEU A 260 11.45 -4.65 -7.49
C LEU A 260 12.52 -4.50 -8.58
N ALA A 261 13.72 -4.07 -8.19
CA ALA A 261 14.84 -3.91 -9.11
C ALA A 261 15.28 -5.26 -9.72
N SER A 262 15.27 -6.35 -8.94
CA SER A 262 15.59 -7.69 -9.44
C SER A 262 14.56 -8.20 -10.45
N VAL A 263 13.26 -8.00 -10.21
CA VAL A 263 12.20 -8.36 -11.17
C VAL A 263 12.35 -7.56 -12.46
N PHE A 264 12.60 -6.25 -12.33
CA PHE A 264 12.85 -5.38 -13.48
C PHE A 264 14.06 -5.85 -14.31
N CYS A 265 15.22 -6.06 -13.68
CA CYS A 265 16.43 -6.52 -14.36
C CYS A 265 16.27 -7.93 -14.94
N GLY A 266 15.59 -8.83 -14.22
CA GLY A 266 15.35 -10.21 -14.66
C GLY A 266 14.43 -10.32 -15.88
N LEU A 267 13.50 -9.38 -16.06
CA LEU A 267 12.64 -9.32 -17.24
C LEU A 267 13.28 -8.56 -18.41
N SER A 268 13.97 -7.45 -18.10
CA SER A 268 14.60 -6.61 -19.12
C SER A 268 15.85 -7.27 -19.73
N GLY A 269 16.63 -8.00 -18.93
CA GLY A 269 17.86 -8.66 -19.39
C GLY A 269 17.67 -9.61 -20.57
N PRO A 270 16.74 -10.59 -20.49
CA PRO A 270 16.44 -11.49 -21.61
C PRO A 270 15.93 -10.77 -22.85
N ALA A 271 15.12 -9.71 -22.70
CA ALA A 271 14.63 -8.92 -23.84
C ALA A 271 15.76 -8.17 -24.54
N VAL A 272 16.69 -7.59 -23.78
CA VAL A 272 17.89 -6.93 -24.32
C VAL A 272 18.83 -7.96 -24.96
N LEU A 273 18.95 -9.15 -24.38
CA LEU A 273 19.73 -10.24 -24.96
C LEU A 273 19.13 -10.73 -26.28
N ALA A 274 17.80 -10.89 -26.35
CA ALA A 274 17.12 -11.22 -27.60
C ALA A 274 17.41 -10.16 -28.68
N HIS A 275 17.38 -8.88 -28.31
CA HIS A 275 17.78 -7.81 -29.22
C HIS A 275 19.26 -7.90 -29.64
N ALA A 276 20.16 -8.28 -28.73
CA ALA A 276 21.57 -8.51 -29.05
C ALA A 276 21.78 -9.69 -30.02
N LEU A 277 20.86 -10.67 -30.02
CA LEU A 277 20.77 -11.79 -30.98
C LEU A 277 20.01 -11.41 -32.27
N GLU A 278 20.05 -10.14 -32.66
CA GLU A 278 19.46 -9.60 -33.91
C GLU A 278 17.92 -9.63 -33.99
N VAL A 279 17.22 -9.86 -32.88
CA VAL A 279 15.77 -9.65 -32.84
C VAL A 279 15.46 -8.14 -32.92
N PRO A 280 14.52 -7.70 -33.76
CA PRO A 280 14.13 -6.29 -33.82
C PRO A 280 13.70 -5.76 -32.44
N THR A 281 14.14 -4.54 -32.11
CA THR A 281 13.78 -3.86 -30.84
C THR A 281 12.27 -3.77 -30.63
N THR A 282 11.53 -3.62 -31.73
CA THR A 282 10.06 -3.55 -31.75
C THR A 282 9.43 -4.85 -31.28
N VAL A 283 9.93 -6.00 -31.75
CA VAL A 283 9.45 -7.33 -31.37
C VAL A 283 9.83 -7.64 -29.92
N ALA A 284 11.10 -7.45 -29.55
CA ALA A 284 11.56 -7.73 -28.20
C ALA A 284 10.84 -6.85 -27.15
N GLY A 285 10.66 -5.55 -27.45
CA GLY A 285 9.99 -4.60 -26.58
C GLY A 285 8.47 -4.84 -26.47
N THR A 286 7.79 -5.12 -27.57
CA THR A 286 6.34 -5.43 -27.53
C THR A 286 6.07 -6.72 -26.78
N VAL A 287 6.83 -7.79 -27.03
CA VAL A 287 6.70 -9.07 -26.31
C VAL A 287 6.95 -8.89 -24.83
N LEU A 288 8.01 -8.16 -24.44
CA LEU A 288 8.30 -7.86 -23.03
C LEU A 288 7.15 -7.07 -22.37
N ALA A 289 6.66 -6.02 -23.03
CA ALA A 289 5.57 -5.20 -22.49
C ALA A 289 4.28 -6.00 -22.31
N VAL A 290 3.89 -6.81 -23.29
CA VAL A 290 2.69 -7.67 -23.21
C VAL A 290 2.86 -8.74 -22.14
N ALA A 291 4.00 -9.43 -22.09
CA ALA A 291 4.25 -10.48 -21.11
C ALA A 291 4.27 -9.94 -19.68
N ALA A 292 4.93 -8.80 -19.44
CA ALA A 292 4.99 -8.17 -18.13
C ALA A 292 3.61 -7.64 -17.69
N ALA A 293 2.85 -7.01 -18.58
CA ALA A 293 1.49 -6.56 -18.29
C ALA A 293 0.54 -7.73 -17.99
N ALA A 294 0.63 -8.81 -18.77
CA ALA A 294 -0.18 -10.03 -18.59
C ALA A 294 0.20 -10.83 -17.34
N ALA A 295 1.41 -10.65 -16.81
CA ALA A 295 1.85 -11.28 -15.56
C ALA A 295 1.35 -10.55 -14.30
N CYS A 296 0.96 -9.27 -14.38
CA CYS A 296 0.39 -8.52 -13.25
C CYS A 296 -0.80 -9.26 -12.57
N PRO A 297 -1.76 -9.82 -13.32
CA PRO A 297 -2.82 -10.66 -12.75
C PRO A 297 -2.37 -11.86 -11.91
N ALA A 298 -1.20 -12.44 -12.21
CA ALA A 298 -0.70 -13.65 -11.57
C ALA A 298 0.01 -13.38 -10.22
N VAL A 299 0.32 -12.12 -9.90
CA VAL A 299 1.09 -11.72 -8.70
C VAL A 299 0.49 -12.23 -7.38
N PRO A 300 -0.84 -12.13 -7.12
CA PRO A 300 -1.42 -12.65 -5.88
C PRO A 300 -1.18 -14.15 -5.71
N GLY A 301 -1.42 -14.94 -6.77
CA GLY A 301 -1.19 -16.38 -6.76
C GLY A 301 0.28 -16.76 -6.61
N LEU A 302 1.19 -16.02 -7.25
CA LEU A 302 2.63 -16.25 -7.15
C LEU A 302 3.14 -16.00 -5.72
N THR A 303 2.73 -14.87 -5.12
CA THR A 303 3.14 -14.50 -3.77
C THR A 303 2.57 -15.42 -2.70
N GLU A 304 1.37 -15.96 -2.91
CA GLU A 304 0.78 -16.98 -2.03
C GLU A 304 1.50 -18.32 -2.11
N ARG A 305 1.87 -18.76 -3.32
CA ARG A 305 2.66 -20.00 -3.51
C ARG A 305 4.05 -19.89 -2.87
N LEU A 306 4.71 -18.74 -3.03
CA LEU A 306 5.99 -18.45 -2.37
C LEU A 306 5.85 -18.42 -0.84
N GLY A 307 4.75 -17.88 -0.33
CA GLY A 307 4.43 -17.90 1.10
C GLY A 307 4.21 -19.31 1.64
N ARG A 308 3.48 -20.15 0.90
CA ARG A 308 3.23 -21.55 1.26
C ARG A 308 4.50 -22.40 1.28
N ARG A 309 5.43 -22.20 0.34
CA ARG A 309 6.71 -22.92 0.31
C ARG A 309 7.65 -22.59 1.48
N ARG A 310 7.44 -21.45 2.15
CA ARG A 310 8.24 -21.01 3.30
C ARG A 310 7.68 -21.49 4.63
N THR A 311 6.36 -21.65 4.71
CA THR A 311 5.74 -22.50 5.71
C THR A 311 5.91 -23.94 5.25
N THR A 312 7.12 -24.49 5.40
CA THR A 312 7.29 -25.96 5.39
C THR A 312 6.18 -26.49 6.26
N GLU A 313 5.39 -27.37 5.66
CA GLU A 313 4.34 -28.14 6.30
C GLU A 313 4.79 -28.44 7.73
N THR A 314 4.24 -27.73 8.72
CA THR A 314 3.93 -28.41 9.97
C THR A 314 3.05 -29.53 9.47
N LYS A 315 3.68 -30.70 9.31
CA LYS A 315 3.02 -31.97 9.11
C LYS A 315 1.96 -31.93 10.19
N ILE A 316 0.73 -31.59 9.81
CA ILE A 316 -0.42 -31.97 10.59
C ILE A 316 -0.30 -33.46 10.46
N GLU A 317 0.42 -34.07 11.40
CA GLU A 317 0.25 -35.47 11.64
C GLU A 317 -1.23 -35.55 11.92
N THR A 318 -1.95 -36.03 10.91
CA THR A 318 -3.22 -36.70 11.05
C THR A 318 -2.96 -37.95 11.90
N SER A 319 -2.40 -37.77 13.10
CA SER A 319 -2.81 -38.54 14.23
C SER A 319 -4.30 -38.31 14.26
N THR A 320 -5.01 -39.37 13.94
CA THR A 320 -6.39 -39.63 14.32
C THR A 320 -6.53 -39.52 15.84
N SER A 321 -6.17 -38.37 16.43
CA SER A 321 -6.65 -37.99 17.74
C SER A 321 -8.01 -37.35 17.46
N SER A 322 -9.02 -38.06 17.95
CA SER A 322 -10.38 -37.59 18.13
C SER A 322 -10.44 -36.08 18.30
N TRP A 323 -11.42 -35.44 17.66
CA TRP A 323 -12.01 -34.21 18.16
C TRP A 323 -12.55 -34.49 19.58
N ASN A 324 -11.66 -34.59 20.56
CA ASN A 324 -12.01 -34.61 21.95
C ASN A 324 -12.42 -33.18 22.24
N LEU A 325 -13.73 -32.99 22.29
CA LEU A 325 -14.38 -31.96 23.08
C LEU A 325 -13.93 -32.17 24.54
N GLY A 326 -12.68 -31.81 24.82
CA GLY A 326 -12.03 -31.98 26.10
C GLY A 326 -12.69 -31.04 27.10
N ASP A 327 -13.02 -31.62 28.25
CA ASP A 327 -13.59 -30.95 29.42
C ASP A 327 -12.87 -29.61 29.70
N PRO A 328 -13.57 -28.46 29.70
CA PRO A 328 -12.98 -27.14 29.91
C PRO A 328 -12.35 -26.97 31.31
N PHE A 329 -12.45 -27.96 32.19
CA PHE A 329 -11.87 -27.96 33.54
C PHE A 329 -10.72 -28.97 33.74
N ALA A 330 -10.35 -29.73 32.70
CA ALA A 330 -9.20 -30.62 32.80
C ALA A 330 -7.91 -29.79 32.81
N SER A 331 -7.15 -29.87 33.91
CA SER A 331 -5.84 -29.23 34.05
C SER A 331 -4.89 -29.76 32.99
N ALA A 332 -4.66 -28.97 31.94
CA ALA A 332 -3.69 -29.25 30.90
C ALA A 332 -2.30 -29.40 31.54
N THR A 333 -1.74 -30.60 31.50
CA THR A 333 -0.31 -30.79 31.69
C THR A 333 0.40 -30.13 30.51
N PRO A 334 1.45 -29.30 30.74
CA PRO A 334 2.14 -28.63 29.67
C PRO A 334 2.97 -29.66 28.91
N SER A 335 2.43 -30.17 27.81
CA SER A 335 3.23 -30.84 26.79
C SER A 335 3.86 -29.75 25.91
N ASP A 336 5.18 -29.58 26.00
CA ASP A 336 5.99 -28.52 25.39
C ASP A 336 6.05 -28.52 23.85
N GLU A 337 5.18 -29.25 23.14
CA GLU A 337 5.20 -29.33 21.67
C GLU A 337 3.85 -29.04 20.99
N ALA A 338 2.90 -28.44 21.72
CA ALA A 338 1.74 -27.81 21.08
C ALA A 338 2.19 -26.47 20.47
N GLY A 339 2.45 -26.47 19.16
CA GLY A 339 2.92 -25.32 18.38
C GLY A 339 2.26 -24.00 18.81
N GLN A 340 3.05 -23.17 19.49
CA GLN A 340 2.59 -21.91 20.06
C GLN A 340 1.98 -21.05 18.96
N ALA A 341 0.71 -20.66 19.14
CA ALA A 341 0.02 -19.81 18.18
C ALA A 341 0.88 -18.56 17.91
N PRO A 342 1.11 -18.18 16.64
CA PRO A 342 2.02 -17.10 16.31
C PRO A 342 1.55 -15.82 17.00
N SER A 343 2.50 -15.11 17.61
CA SER A 343 2.21 -13.83 18.27
C SER A 343 1.58 -12.85 17.28
N THR A 344 0.70 -11.97 17.76
CA THR A 344 0.03 -10.95 16.94
C THR A 344 1.04 -10.11 16.15
N ASP A 345 2.17 -9.78 16.76
CA ASP A 345 3.26 -9.00 16.15
C ASP A 345 3.93 -9.76 15.00
N GLU A 346 4.14 -11.07 15.14
CA GLU A 346 4.65 -11.90 14.04
C GLU A 346 3.67 -11.99 12.88
N VAL A 347 2.36 -12.09 13.16
CA VAL A 347 1.33 -12.10 12.12
C VAL A 347 1.33 -10.76 11.37
N TRP A 348 1.36 -9.63 12.08
CA TRP A 348 1.46 -8.31 11.46
C TRP A 348 2.74 -8.13 10.64
N ALA A 349 3.88 -8.58 11.15
CA ALA A 349 5.15 -8.54 10.43
C ALA A 349 5.08 -9.39 9.14
N LYS A 350 4.49 -10.59 9.20
CA LYS A 350 4.28 -11.47 8.03
C LYS A 350 3.34 -10.82 7.00
N VAL A 351 2.24 -10.21 7.44
CA VAL A 351 1.29 -9.50 6.56
C VAL A 351 1.99 -8.32 5.89
N GLN A 352 2.73 -7.50 6.64
CA GLN A 352 3.45 -6.36 6.10
C GLN A 352 4.54 -6.79 5.11
N ALA A 353 5.27 -7.86 5.40
CA ALA A 353 6.25 -8.42 4.48
C ALA A 353 5.61 -8.89 3.17
N ARG A 354 4.45 -9.55 3.22
CA ARG A 354 3.68 -9.99 2.03
C ARG A 354 3.16 -8.82 1.20
N ARG A 355 2.71 -7.74 1.84
CA ARG A 355 2.29 -6.51 1.15
C ARG A 355 3.46 -5.88 0.41
N LEU A 356 4.62 -5.79 1.05
CA LEU A 356 5.83 -5.26 0.43
C LEU A 356 6.33 -6.14 -0.72
N THR A 357 6.25 -7.47 -0.61
CA THR A 357 6.65 -8.35 -1.73
C THR A 357 5.71 -8.19 -2.91
N ARG A 358 4.38 -8.13 -2.68
CA ARG A 358 3.39 -7.87 -3.73
C ARG A 358 3.63 -6.52 -4.39
N ALA A 359 3.81 -5.46 -3.62
CA ALA A 359 4.10 -4.13 -4.14
C ALA A 359 5.35 -4.11 -5.01
N ALA A 360 6.39 -4.83 -4.61
CA ALA A 360 7.65 -4.95 -5.34
C ALA A 360 7.49 -5.72 -6.67
N TRP A 361 6.75 -6.84 -6.68
CA TRP A 361 6.41 -7.56 -7.90
C TRP A 361 5.62 -6.69 -8.89
N TYR A 362 4.58 -6.00 -8.40
CA TYR A 362 3.80 -5.07 -9.21
C TYR A 362 4.65 -3.94 -9.76
N GLY A 363 5.49 -3.33 -8.93
CA GLY A 363 6.38 -2.25 -9.36
C GLY A 363 7.42 -2.69 -10.38
N GLY A 364 7.98 -3.90 -10.24
CA GLY A 364 8.97 -4.43 -11.18
C GLY A 364 8.34 -4.75 -12.55
N LEU A 365 7.17 -5.38 -12.55
CA LEU A 365 6.40 -5.68 -13.77
C LEU A 365 5.92 -4.40 -14.47
N ALA A 366 5.40 -3.44 -13.71
CA ALA A 366 4.94 -2.17 -14.25
C ALA A 366 6.11 -1.33 -14.79
N ALA A 367 7.26 -1.30 -14.09
CA ALA A 367 8.47 -0.66 -14.58
C ALA A 367 8.95 -1.31 -15.89
N ALA A 368 9.01 -2.64 -15.97
CA ALA A 368 9.42 -3.36 -17.18
C ALA A 368 8.47 -3.10 -18.35
N THR A 369 7.15 -3.10 -18.09
CA THR A 369 6.12 -2.76 -19.08
C THR A 369 6.29 -1.34 -19.60
N ALA A 370 6.46 -0.37 -18.68
CA ALA A 370 6.61 1.04 -19.01
C ALA A 370 7.90 1.31 -19.81
N THR A 371 9.03 0.75 -19.40
CA THR A 371 10.29 0.93 -20.14
C THR A 371 10.24 0.26 -21.50
N ALA A 372 9.67 -0.94 -21.60
CA ALA A 372 9.57 -1.65 -22.87
C ALA A 372 8.64 -0.92 -23.87
N ALA A 373 7.47 -0.47 -23.41
CA ALA A 373 6.56 0.32 -24.24
C ALA A 373 7.18 1.67 -24.64
N ALA A 374 7.88 2.35 -23.72
CA ALA A 374 8.59 3.58 -24.05
C ALA A 374 9.69 3.36 -25.10
N LEU A 375 10.46 2.28 -25.01
CA LEU A 375 11.49 1.94 -26.00
C LEU A 375 10.88 1.68 -27.39
N VAL A 376 9.75 0.99 -27.46
CA VAL A 376 9.02 0.74 -28.72
C VAL A 376 8.57 2.04 -29.38
N VAL A 377 8.07 3.00 -28.59
CA VAL A 377 7.68 4.34 -29.07
C VAL A 377 8.88 5.12 -29.57
N HIS A 378 9.97 5.20 -28.79
CA HIS A 378 11.16 5.96 -29.16
C HIS A 378 11.95 5.34 -30.31
N GLY A 379 11.76 4.04 -30.59
CA GLY A 379 12.39 3.35 -31.70
C GLY A 379 11.84 3.70 -33.09
N HIS A 380 10.71 4.42 -33.18
CA HIS A 380 10.07 4.80 -34.44
C HIS A 380 10.05 6.31 -34.65
N THR A 381 11.00 6.83 -35.43
CA THR A 381 11.02 8.23 -35.87
C THR A 381 10.71 8.30 -37.36
N PRO A 382 9.60 8.94 -37.80
CA PRO A 382 8.62 9.72 -37.04
C PRO A 382 7.64 8.85 -36.20
N PRO A 383 6.97 9.42 -35.18
CA PRO A 383 6.01 8.70 -34.37
C PRO A 383 4.86 8.14 -35.23
N THR A 384 4.38 6.95 -34.88
CA THR A 384 3.29 6.26 -35.58
C THR A 384 2.08 6.08 -34.67
N TRP A 385 0.87 6.06 -35.24
CA TRP A 385 -0.35 5.80 -34.45
C TRP A 385 -0.35 4.43 -33.76
N SER A 386 0.23 3.41 -34.38
CA SER A 386 0.33 2.06 -33.81
C SER A 386 1.14 2.04 -32.51
N THR A 387 2.28 2.73 -32.47
CA THR A 387 3.15 2.76 -31.29
C THR A 387 2.54 3.59 -30.16
N LEU A 388 1.91 4.72 -30.47
CA LEU A 388 1.22 5.56 -29.48
C LEU A 388 -0.01 4.85 -28.88
N THR A 389 -0.82 4.18 -29.71
CA THR A 389 -1.98 3.42 -29.24
C THR A 389 -1.58 2.22 -28.38
N PHE A 390 -0.50 1.52 -28.75
CA PHE A 390 0.05 0.44 -27.93
C PHE A 390 0.55 0.93 -26.55
N ALA A 391 1.35 2.00 -26.52
CA ALA A 391 1.88 2.54 -25.27
C ALA A 391 0.79 3.10 -24.35
N THR A 392 -0.21 3.77 -24.91
CA THR A 392 -1.39 4.23 -24.16
C THR A 392 -2.22 3.05 -23.65
N ALA A 393 -2.40 1.98 -24.44
CA ALA A 393 -3.06 0.75 -23.98
C ALA A 393 -2.31 0.09 -22.80
N CYS A 394 -0.97 0.01 -22.86
CA CYS A 394 -0.15 -0.46 -21.74
C CYS A 394 -0.35 0.40 -20.48
N ALA A 395 -0.37 1.73 -20.61
CA ALA A 395 -0.62 2.64 -19.49
C ALA A 395 -2.02 2.43 -18.89
N VAL A 396 -3.05 2.23 -19.74
CA VAL A 396 -4.42 1.93 -19.32
C VAL A 396 -4.49 0.60 -18.59
N VAL A 397 -3.85 -0.46 -19.08
CA VAL A 397 -3.83 -1.78 -18.40
C VAL A 397 -3.19 -1.68 -17.02
N LEU A 398 -2.06 -0.97 -16.88
CA LEU A 398 -1.44 -0.73 -15.58
C LEU A 398 -2.34 0.10 -14.65
N ALA A 399 -3.05 1.10 -15.19
CA ALA A 399 -3.99 1.90 -14.42
C ALA A 399 -5.20 1.09 -13.94
N LEU A 400 -5.72 0.17 -14.75
CA LEU A 400 -6.82 -0.72 -14.37
C LEU A 400 -6.37 -1.76 -13.34
N ALA A 401 -5.13 -2.24 -13.45
CA ALA A 401 -4.52 -3.16 -12.49
C ALA A 401 -4.43 -2.57 -11.07
N MET A 402 -4.43 -1.23 -10.91
CA MET A 402 -4.46 -0.55 -9.61
C MET A 402 -5.67 -0.92 -8.74
N ARG A 403 -6.72 -1.52 -9.31
CA ARG A 403 -7.93 -1.90 -8.55
C ARG A 403 -7.77 -3.18 -7.75
N ARG A 404 -6.86 -4.06 -8.16
CA ARG A 404 -6.58 -5.33 -7.48
C ARG A 404 -5.96 -5.12 -6.10
N PRO A 405 -4.94 -4.25 -5.92
CA PRO A 405 -4.37 -4.03 -4.60
C PRO A 405 -5.25 -3.22 -3.66
N HIS A 406 -5.28 -3.68 -2.41
CA HIS A 406 -6.02 -3.02 -1.34
C HIS A 406 -5.21 -1.89 -0.69
N THR A 407 -3.88 -1.91 -0.81
CA THR A 407 -3.01 -0.95 -0.13
C THR A 407 -2.57 0.19 -1.06
N ALA A 408 -2.39 1.38 -0.49
CA ALA A 408 -1.93 2.55 -1.24
C ALA A 408 -0.53 2.34 -1.85
N VAL A 409 0.35 1.61 -1.17
CA VAL A 409 1.72 1.33 -1.62
C VAL A 409 1.74 0.45 -2.87
N GLU A 410 0.93 -0.62 -2.90
CA GLU A 410 0.78 -1.48 -4.07
C GLU A 410 0.10 -0.75 -5.24
N ARG A 411 -0.84 0.17 -4.96
CA ARG A 411 -1.42 1.02 -6.00
C ARG A 411 -0.39 1.98 -6.57
N ALA A 412 0.39 2.63 -5.72
CA ALA A 412 1.42 3.56 -6.13
C ALA A 412 2.49 2.89 -7.00
N SER A 413 2.86 1.63 -6.72
CA SER A 413 3.85 0.90 -7.53
C SER A 413 3.38 0.60 -8.95
N LEU A 414 2.07 0.58 -9.21
CA LEU A 414 1.48 0.50 -10.55
C LEU A 414 1.22 1.90 -11.17
N ALA A 415 0.73 2.83 -10.34
CA ALA A 415 0.34 4.18 -10.76
C ALA A 415 1.53 4.99 -11.30
N ILE A 416 2.66 4.94 -10.61
CA ILE A 416 3.84 5.76 -10.93
C ILE A 416 4.40 5.37 -12.32
N PRO A 417 4.70 4.10 -12.63
CA PRO A 417 5.14 3.71 -13.97
C PRO A 417 4.11 3.99 -15.06
N ALA A 418 2.81 3.81 -14.77
CA ALA A 418 1.74 4.11 -15.73
C ALA A 418 1.68 5.61 -16.07
N GLY A 419 1.77 6.47 -15.06
CA GLY A 419 1.82 7.93 -15.24
C GLY A 419 3.07 8.38 -16.01
N ILE A 420 4.24 7.83 -15.66
CA ILE A 420 5.49 8.11 -16.37
C ILE A 420 5.39 7.69 -17.84
N LEU A 421 4.86 6.50 -18.13
CA LEU A 421 4.66 6.02 -19.50
C LEU A 421 3.72 6.94 -20.29
N LEU A 422 2.62 7.38 -19.68
CA LEU A 422 1.65 8.27 -20.33
C LEU A 422 2.29 9.62 -20.66
N VAL A 423 3.01 10.22 -19.71
CA VAL A 423 3.72 11.50 -19.92
C VAL A 423 4.81 11.35 -20.98
N ALA A 424 5.60 10.28 -20.95
CA ALA A 424 6.63 10.01 -21.94
C ALA A 424 6.05 9.83 -23.36
N THR A 425 4.95 9.09 -23.47
CA THR A 425 4.25 8.86 -24.74
C THR A 425 3.69 10.17 -25.29
N ALA A 426 3.09 11.00 -24.44
CA ALA A 426 2.52 12.27 -24.84
C ALA A 426 3.58 13.33 -25.19
N ALA A 427 4.74 13.31 -24.52
CA ALA A 427 5.89 14.14 -24.88
C ALA A 427 6.46 13.72 -26.25
N TYR A 428 6.54 12.42 -26.52
CA TYR A 428 7.00 11.91 -27.82
C TYR A 428 6.04 12.23 -28.96
N ALA A 429 4.72 12.18 -28.71
CA ALA A 429 3.70 12.54 -29.68
C ALA A 429 3.80 13.99 -30.19
N GLN A 430 4.48 14.88 -29.46
CA GLN A 430 4.73 16.26 -29.89
C GLN A 430 5.64 16.37 -31.12
N GLN A 431 6.42 15.33 -31.42
CA GLN A 431 7.29 15.28 -32.60
C GLN A 431 6.54 14.83 -33.87
N GLY A 432 5.26 14.48 -33.75
CA GLY A 432 4.44 13.96 -34.84
C GLY A 432 3.62 15.03 -35.54
N SER A 433 2.50 14.60 -36.13
CA SER A 433 1.53 15.52 -36.73
C SER A 433 0.82 16.37 -35.66
N VAL A 434 0.30 17.54 -36.07
CA VAL A 434 -0.50 18.42 -35.18
C VAL A 434 -1.69 17.67 -34.57
N VAL A 435 -2.31 16.75 -35.32
CA VAL A 435 -3.40 15.91 -34.81
C VAL A 435 -2.92 15.02 -33.67
N MET A 436 -1.77 14.34 -33.82
CA MET A 436 -1.20 13.48 -32.77
C MET A 436 -0.86 14.27 -31.51
N SER A 437 -0.28 15.46 -31.66
CA SER A 437 0.02 16.38 -30.56
C SER A 437 -1.26 16.78 -29.80
N SER A 438 -2.31 17.20 -30.52
CA SER A 438 -3.58 17.61 -29.93
C SER A 438 -4.29 16.47 -29.20
N VAL A 439 -4.30 15.26 -29.77
CA VAL A 439 -4.87 14.06 -29.15
C VAL A 439 -4.09 13.69 -27.89
N ALA A 440 -2.76 13.76 -27.92
CA ALA A 440 -1.92 13.47 -26.75
C ALA A 440 -2.15 14.45 -25.60
N GLN A 441 -2.28 15.76 -25.90
CA GLN A 441 -2.61 16.78 -24.91
C GLN A 441 -4.01 16.58 -24.32
N GLY A 442 -5.00 16.29 -25.17
CA GLY A 442 -6.37 15.98 -24.75
C GLY A 442 -6.42 14.74 -23.85
N ALA A 443 -5.69 13.68 -24.20
CA ALA A 443 -5.60 12.46 -23.39
C ALA A 443 -4.93 12.70 -22.02
N LEU A 444 -3.85 13.49 -21.97
CA LEU A 444 -3.21 13.89 -20.72
C LEU A 444 -4.18 14.68 -19.83
N LEU A 445 -4.86 15.68 -20.39
CA LEU A 445 -5.80 16.52 -19.68
C LEU A 445 -6.99 15.72 -19.15
N ALA A 446 -7.56 14.83 -19.98
CA ALA A 446 -8.65 13.95 -19.57
C ALA A 446 -8.21 12.99 -18.44
N THR A 447 -6.99 12.46 -18.50
CA THR A 447 -6.45 11.60 -17.45
C THR A 447 -6.22 12.37 -16.15
N ALA A 448 -5.69 13.59 -16.23
CA ALA A 448 -5.49 14.47 -15.07
C ALA A 448 -6.82 14.85 -14.40
N ILE A 449 -7.83 15.23 -15.20
CA ILE A 449 -9.18 15.54 -14.70
C ILE A 449 -9.81 14.28 -14.07
N GLY A 450 -9.73 13.13 -14.75
CA GLY A 450 -10.24 11.87 -14.22
C GLY A 450 -9.60 11.49 -12.88
N ALA A 451 -8.29 11.63 -12.76
CA ALA A 451 -7.57 11.41 -11.50
C ALA A 451 -7.99 12.39 -10.40
N ALA A 452 -8.17 13.68 -10.73
CA ALA A 452 -8.63 14.69 -9.78
C ALA A 452 -10.07 14.44 -9.30
N VAL A 453 -10.98 14.07 -10.20
CA VAL A 453 -12.36 13.71 -9.87
C VAL A 453 -12.38 12.46 -8.98
N ILE A 454 -11.68 11.40 -9.36
CA ILE A 454 -11.61 10.16 -8.56
C ILE A 454 -10.99 10.44 -7.18
N GLY A 455 -9.98 11.31 -7.11
CA GLY A 455 -9.32 11.69 -5.86
C GLY A 455 -10.19 12.52 -4.91
N THR A 456 -11.11 13.32 -5.45
CA THR A 456 -12.02 14.16 -4.66
C THR A 456 -13.33 13.46 -4.29
N THR A 457 -13.76 12.47 -5.06
CA THR A 457 -14.96 11.68 -4.73
C THR A 457 -14.66 10.67 -3.62
N THR A 458 -15.10 10.97 -2.40
CA THR A 458 -15.09 10.05 -1.25
C THR A 458 -16.35 9.17 -1.15
N GLY A 459 -17.28 9.33 -2.09
CA GLY A 459 -18.58 8.63 -2.08
C GLY A 459 -18.52 7.18 -2.57
N PRO A 460 -19.52 6.35 -2.19
CA PRO A 460 -19.65 4.99 -2.70
C PRO A 460 -19.76 5.03 -4.23
N ARG A 461 -18.84 4.32 -4.92
CA ARG A 461 -18.88 4.20 -6.37
C ARG A 461 -20.21 3.58 -6.78
N THR A 462 -20.82 4.10 -7.84
CA THR A 462 -22.07 3.54 -8.37
C THR A 462 -21.86 2.06 -8.73
N SER A 463 -22.79 1.20 -8.32
CA SER A 463 -22.73 -0.26 -8.51
C SER A 463 -22.50 -0.69 -9.98
N ARG A 464 -22.91 0.15 -10.94
CA ARG A 464 -22.70 -0.10 -12.37
C ARG A 464 -21.24 0.08 -12.79
N LEU A 465 -20.54 1.10 -12.29
CA LEU A 465 -19.14 1.33 -12.62
C LEU A 465 -18.28 0.19 -12.08
N THR A 466 -18.51 -0.23 -10.83
CA THR A 466 -17.76 -1.35 -10.24
C THR A 466 -17.95 -2.66 -11.00
N ALA A 467 -19.12 -2.87 -11.62
CA ALA A 467 -19.40 -4.05 -12.45
C ALA A 467 -18.72 -4.01 -13.84
N VAL A 468 -18.66 -2.85 -14.51
CA VAL A 468 -18.07 -2.72 -15.87
C VAL A 468 -16.54 -2.79 -15.85
N LEU A 469 -15.95 -2.27 -14.77
CA LEU A 469 -14.50 -2.07 -14.65
C LEU A 469 -13.68 -3.37 -14.88
N PRO A 470 -14.01 -4.53 -14.28
CA PRO A 470 -13.33 -5.80 -14.53
C PRO A 470 -13.39 -6.26 -16.00
N TYR A 471 -14.53 -6.10 -16.67
CA TYR A 471 -14.65 -6.44 -18.09
C TYR A 471 -13.75 -5.56 -18.96
N LEU A 472 -13.67 -4.26 -18.64
CA LEU A 472 -12.80 -3.33 -19.34
C LEU A 472 -11.32 -3.74 -19.21
N GLU A 473 -10.89 -4.20 -18.03
CA GLU A 473 -9.53 -4.72 -17.84
C GLU A 473 -9.26 -6.00 -18.62
N TYR A 474 -10.23 -6.92 -18.67
CA TYR A 474 -10.11 -8.13 -19.47
C TYR A 474 -10.01 -7.80 -20.97
N VAL A 475 -10.89 -6.94 -21.47
CA VAL A 475 -10.92 -6.52 -22.89
C VAL A 475 -9.65 -5.75 -23.26
N THR A 476 -9.19 -4.81 -22.43
CA THR A 476 -7.97 -4.03 -22.71
C THR A 476 -6.71 -4.90 -22.66
N THR A 477 -6.64 -5.85 -21.73
CA THR A 477 -5.52 -6.81 -21.67
C THR A 477 -5.55 -7.76 -22.87
N ALA A 478 -6.73 -8.23 -23.28
CA ALA A 478 -6.89 -9.04 -24.50
C ALA A 478 -6.53 -8.24 -25.77
N ALA A 479 -6.85 -6.95 -25.81
CA ALA A 479 -6.54 -6.04 -26.92
C ALA A 479 -5.03 -5.73 -27.06
N LEU A 480 -4.21 -5.99 -26.03
CA LEU A 480 -2.75 -5.82 -26.15
C LEU A 480 -2.14 -6.75 -27.21
N ILE A 481 -2.69 -7.95 -27.42
CA ILE A 481 -2.19 -8.90 -28.40
C ILE A 481 -2.37 -8.38 -29.84
N PRO A 482 -3.59 -8.00 -30.30
CA PRO A 482 -3.76 -7.44 -31.64
C PRO A 482 -3.02 -6.11 -31.81
N LEU A 483 -2.92 -5.26 -30.77
CA LEU A 483 -2.11 -4.03 -30.85
C LEU A 483 -0.62 -4.33 -30.99
N ALA A 484 -0.09 -5.34 -30.31
CA ALA A 484 1.29 -5.77 -30.48
C ALA A 484 1.57 -6.26 -31.91
N LEU A 485 0.65 -7.05 -32.49
CA LEU A 485 0.74 -7.49 -33.89
C LEU A 485 0.71 -6.30 -34.86
N TRP A 486 -0.05 -5.26 -34.55
CA TRP A 486 -0.08 -4.04 -35.35
C TRP A 486 1.25 -3.28 -35.31
N VAL A 487 1.84 -3.13 -34.12
CA VAL A 487 3.14 -2.48 -33.95
C VAL A 487 4.27 -3.25 -34.64
N ILE A 488 4.22 -4.58 -34.62
CA ILE A 488 5.19 -5.44 -35.32
C ILE A 488 5.04 -5.33 -36.85
N GLY A 489 3.92 -4.81 -37.35
CA GLY A 489 3.62 -4.71 -38.78
C GLY A 489 3.10 -6.02 -39.38
N ALA A 490 2.55 -6.92 -38.56
CA ALA A 490 2.00 -8.19 -39.04
C ALA A 490 0.81 -7.99 -39.99
N TYR A 491 -0.06 -7.00 -39.73
CA TYR A 491 -1.20 -6.70 -40.61
C TYR A 491 -0.77 -6.19 -41.98
N ALA A 492 0.24 -5.31 -42.05
CA ALA A 492 0.79 -4.84 -43.31
C ALA A 492 1.40 -5.99 -44.13
N ARG A 493 2.05 -6.97 -43.48
CA ARG A 493 2.57 -8.18 -44.15
C ARG A 493 1.47 -9.13 -44.63
N LEU A 494 0.28 -9.06 -44.03
CA LEU A 494 -0.90 -9.84 -44.39
C LEU A 494 -1.81 -9.11 -45.41
N GLY A 495 -1.47 -7.89 -45.81
CA GLY A 495 -2.22 -7.12 -46.81
C GLY A 495 -3.43 -6.34 -46.28
N PHE A 496 -3.53 -6.16 -44.95
CA PHE A 496 -4.51 -5.27 -44.33
C PHE A 496 -3.81 -3.94 -44.00
N GLU A 497 -3.99 -2.93 -44.84
CA GLU A 497 -3.57 -1.54 -44.55
C GLU A 497 -4.68 -0.74 -43.87
#